data_AF-A0A127T4H7-F1
#
_entry.id   AF-A0A127T4H7-F1
#
_cell.length_a   1.000
_cell.length_b   1.000
_cell.length_c   1.000
_cell.angle_alpha   90.00
_cell.angle_beta   90.00
_cell.angle_gamma   90.00
#
_symmetry.space_group_name_H-M   'P 1'
#
loop_
_entity.id
_entity.type
_entity.pdbx_description
1 polymer ?
#
loop_
_entity_poly.entity_id
_entity_poly.type
_entity_poly.pdbx_seq_one_letter_code
_entity_poly.pdbx_strand_id
1 'polypeptide(L)'
;GSCGIPQSEVDKLNAEIETLKKEIDECKNGADKLFGRANLYFEQQEFSKSKTELNTLIQKYPSSTEAEKGKKLLTEIDTEIKKIAEQKRKEEIARKKEEEKRLANASKNMRKKYDDMKEITWYRDKTSPQYNNYNGFFGYFGKSNTGSPFLRLRIQYAADDWLFIEKYVIKVDGITYEIEEEKYGEIETDNGYGGIWEWLDRAVSKKELEIMKAVANGKSVKIRFIGKQYYKDKTINSTQKRALRNVLDAFEAMGGKIYY
;
A
#
# COMPACT_ATOMS: atom_id res chain seq x y z
N GLY A 1 52.56 -9.55 59.40
CA GLY A 1 52.39 -10.99 59.11
C GLY A 1 51.11 -11.14 58.33
N SER A 2 51.20 -11.61 57.09
CA SER A 2 50.05 -11.86 56.21
C SER A 2 49.19 -12.98 56.82
N CYS A 3 47.96 -12.67 57.24
CA CYS A 3 46.92 -13.68 57.45
C CYS A 3 46.36 -14.04 56.07
N GLY A 4 47.11 -14.86 55.33
CA GLY A 4 46.62 -15.48 54.10
C GLY A 4 45.66 -16.62 54.46
N ILE A 5 44.50 -16.65 53.80
CA ILE A 5 43.55 -17.76 53.89
C ILE A 5 44.30 -19.06 53.52
N PRO A 6 44.17 -20.16 54.29
CA PRO A 6 44.81 -21.43 53.96
C PRO A 6 44.38 -21.91 52.57
N GLN A 7 45.34 -22.30 51.73
CA GLN A 7 45.06 -22.78 50.36
C GLN A 7 44.03 -23.94 50.34
N SER A 8 44.04 -24.79 51.37
CA SER A 8 43.09 -25.89 51.53
C SER A 8 41.63 -25.45 51.73
N GLU A 9 41.41 -24.26 52.28
CA GLU A 9 40.08 -23.66 52.46
C GLU A 9 39.60 -23.02 51.15
N VAL A 10 40.51 -22.38 50.40
CA VAL A 10 40.26 -21.88 49.04
C VAL A 10 39.88 -23.02 48.09
N ASP A 11 40.60 -24.14 48.15
CA ASP A 11 40.33 -25.31 47.29
C ASP A 11 38.97 -25.97 47.61
N LYS A 12 38.59 -26.02 48.89
CA LYS A 12 37.26 -26.52 49.32
C LYS A 12 36.13 -25.62 48.84
N LEU A 13 36.25 -24.30 49.03
CA LEU A 13 35.24 -23.33 48.59
C LEU A 13 35.06 -23.37 47.06
N ASN A 14 36.16 -23.51 46.30
CA ASN A 14 36.09 -23.67 44.85
C ASN A 14 35.37 -24.96 44.44
N ALA A 15 35.64 -26.08 45.12
CA ALA A 15 34.93 -27.33 44.86
C ALA A 15 33.43 -27.21 45.14
N GLU A 16 33.05 -26.57 46.24
CA GLU A 16 31.65 -26.33 46.61
C GLU A 16 30.95 -25.39 45.62
N ILE A 17 31.62 -24.35 45.14
CA ILE A 17 31.11 -23.46 44.08
C ILE A 17 30.83 -24.24 42.79
N GLU A 18 31.72 -25.16 42.40
CA GLU A 18 31.52 -25.99 41.21
C GLU A 18 30.36 -26.97 41.40
N THR A 19 30.19 -27.55 42.60
CA THR A 19 29.02 -28.37 42.93
C THR A 19 27.72 -27.56 42.85
N LEU A 20 27.67 -26.39 43.49
CA LEU A 20 26.48 -25.53 43.48
C LEU A 20 26.14 -25.03 42.07
N LYS A 21 27.14 -24.70 41.24
CA LYS A 21 26.92 -24.34 39.83
C LYS A 21 26.27 -25.49 39.06
N LYS A 22 26.72 -26.73 39.31
CA LYS A 22 26.16 -27.92 38.68
C LYS A 22 24.71 -28.16 39.11
N GLU A 23 24.43 -28.07 40.42
CA GLU A 23 23.06 -28.20 40.96
C GLU A 23 22.12 -27.10 40.44
N ILE A 24 22.61 -25.86 40.32
CA ILE A 24 21.84 -24.75 39.73
C ILE A 24 21.59 -24.99 38.24
N ASP A 25 22.58 -25.46 37.48
CA ASP A 25 22.37 -25.81 36.06
C ASP A 25 21.34 -26.94 35.94
N GLU A 26 21.41 -27.95 36.80
CA GLU A 26 20.49 -29.10 36.81
C GLU A 26 19.07 -28.68 37.22
N CYS A 27 18.94 -27.73 38.16
CA CYS A 27 17.65 -27.16 38.55
C CYS A 27 17.02 -26.28 37.45
N LYS A 28 17.85 -25.58 36.66
CA LYS A 28 17.37 -24.68 35.59
C LYS A 28 17.20 -25.37 34.25
N ASN A 29 18.05 -26.33 33.95
CA ASN A 29 18.22 -26.97 32.65
C ASN A 29 18.12 -28.49 32.75
N GLY A 30 17.59 -29.04 33.84
CA GLY A 30 17.24 -30.45 33.93
C GLY A 30 16.34 -30.89 32.78
N ALA A 31 16.41 -32.17 32.44
CA ALA A 31 15.71 -32.74 31.29
C ALA A 31 14.19 -32.47 31.34
N ASP A 32 13.58 -32.55 32.53
CA ASP A 32 12.17 -32.24 32.80
C ASP A 32 11.84 -30.76 32.56
N LYS A 33 12.72 -29.85 32.99
CA LYS A 33 12.55 -28.40 32.84
C LYS A 33 12.65 -27.97 31.38
N LEU A 34 13.66 -28.47 30.66
CA LEU A 34 13.84 -28.20 29.24
C LEU A 34 12.63 -28.71 28.44
N PHE A 35 12.18 -29.94 28.71
CA PHE A 35 11.00 -30.49 28.04
C PHE A 35 9.71 -29.71 28.39
N GLY A 36 9.54 -29.34 29.67
CA GLY A 36 8.39 -28.53 30.11
C GLY A 36 8.34 -27.15 29.43
N ARG A 37 9.47 -26.45 29.32
CA ARG A 37 9.54 -25.17 28.58
C ARG A 37 9.27 -25.36 27.10
N ALA A 38 9.82 -26.41 26.49
CA ALA A 38 9.56 -26.72 25.09
C ALA A 38 8.06 -26.93 24.81
N ASN A 39 7.36 -27.68 25.67
CA ASN A 39 5.91 -27.88 25.55
C ASN A 39 5.15 -26.58 25.71
N LEU A 40 5.51 -25.74 26.69
CA LEU A 40 4.88 -24.43 26.87
C LEU A 40 5.02 -23.57 25.60
N TYR A 41 6.22 -23.51 25.02
CA TYR A 41 6.43 -22.78 23.76
C TYR A 41 5.68 -23.41 22.59
N PHE A 42 5.53 -24.73 22.55
CA PHE A 42 4.74 -25.41 21.54
C PHE A 42 3.25 -25.06 21.63
N GLU A 43 2.68 -25.09 22.83
CA GLU A 43 1.29 -24.69 23.10
C GLU A 43 1.03 -23.22 22.75
N GLN A 44 2.03 -22.36 22.96
CA GLN A 44 2.00 -20.94 22.59
C GLN A 44 2.29 -20.68 21.09
N GLN A 45 2.48 -21.75 20.29
CA GLN A 45 2.87 -21.67 18.87
C GLN A 45 4.20 -20.93 18.62
N GLU A 46 5.03 -20.80 19.64
CA GLU A 46 6.39 -20.26 19.56
C GLU A 46 7.38 -21.34 19.13
N PHE A 47 7.12 -21.96 17.98
CA PHE A 47 7.82 -23.14 17.48
C PHE A 47 9.35 -23.00 17.40
N SER A 48 9.86 -21.80 17.12
CA SER A 48 11.31 -21.54 17.11
C SER A 48 11.91 -21.63 18.51
N LYS A 49 11.23 -21.13 19.54
CA LYS A 49 11.72 -21.22 20.93
C LYS A 49 11.61 -22.65 21.45
N SER A 50 10.50 -23.33 21.13
CA SER A 50 10.31 -24.75 21.44
C SER A 50 11.44 -25.61 20.84
N LYS A 51 11.76 -25.41 19.56
CA LYS A 51 12.88 -26.09 18.89
C LYS A 51 14.23 -25.89 19.59
N THR A 52 14.52 -24.66 20.01
CA THR A 52 15.76 -24.34 20.72
C THR A 52 15.88 -25.15 22.01
N GLU A 53 14.83 -25.16 22.85
CA GLU A 53 14.82 -25.93 24.10
C GLU A 53 14.93 -27.44 23.86
N LEU A 54 14.26 -27.97 22.83
CA LEU A 54 14.33 -29.40 22.47
C LEU A 54 15.70 -29.82 21.95
N ASN A 55 16.35 -28.97 21.15
CA ASN A 55 17.72 -29.23 20.70
C ASN A 55 18.70 -29.22 21.88
N THR A 56 18.55 -28.27 22.81
CA THR A 56 19.35 -28.24 24.04
C THR A 56 19.11 -29.49 24.90
N LEU A 57 17.87 -29.94 25.05
CA LEU A 57 17.52 -31.18 25.74
C LEU A 57 18.20 -32.41 25.13
N ILE A 58 18.12 -32.57 23.81
CA ILE A 58 18.70 -33.72 23.11
C ILE A 58 20.23 -33.69 23.17
N GLN A 59 20.83 -32.51 23.10
CA GLN A 59 22.28 -32.35 23.20
C GLN A 59 22.81 -32.64 24.60
N LYS A 60 22.15 -32.14 25.66
CA LYS A 60 22.60 -32.32 27.05
C LYS A 60 22.20 -33.67 27.65
N TYR A 61 21.04 -34.22 27.29
CA TYR A 61 20.47 -35.43 27.91
C TYR A 61 20.01 -36.47 26.86
N PRO A 62 20.89 -36.92 25.94
CA PRO A 62 20.51 -37.73 24.77
C PRO A 62 19.82 -39.07 25.10
N SER A 63 20.12 -39.65 26.26
CA SER A 63 19.58 -40.94 26.71
C SER A 63 18.37 -40.82 27.66
N SER A 64 17.89 -39.60 27.93
CA SER A 64 16.75 -39.38 28.83
C SER A 64 15.42 -39.72 28.16
N THR A 65 14.39 -40.03 28.96
CA THR A 65 13.03 -40.27 28.44
C THR A 65 12.43 -39.02 27.82
N GLU A 66 12.81 -37.86 28.36
CA GLU A 66 12.44 -36.53 27.92
C GLU A 66 13.02 -36.22 26.56
N ALA A 67 14.28 -36.56 26.29
CA ALA A 67 14.89 -36.39 24.97
C ALA A 67 14.18 -37.24 23.90
N GLU A 68 13.73 -38.45 24.24
CA GLU A 68 12.96 -39.29 23.31
C GLU A 68 11.59 -38.68 22.99
N LYS A 69 10.89 -38.14 24.00
CA LYS A 69 9.66 -37.35 23.78
C LYS A 69 9.95 -36.09 22.96
N GLY A 70 11.08 -35.43 23.22
CA GLY A 70 11.52 -34.22 22.53
C GLY A 70 11.78 -34.42 21.04
N LYS A 71 12.37 -35.56 20.64
CA LYS A 71 12.53 -35.91 19.21
C LYS A 71 11.19 -36.04 18.48
N LYS A 72 10.19 -36.65 19.14
CA LYS A 72 8.83 -36.76 18.59
C LYS A 72 8.21 -35.38 18.41
N LEU A 73 8.29 -34.54 19.43
CA LEU A 73 7.78 -33.16 19.39
C LEU A 73 8.50 -32.31 18.34
N LEU A 74 9.81 -32.46 18.16
CA LEU A 74 10.55 -31.80 17.08
C LEU A 74 10.00 -32.13 15.70
N THR A 75 9.64 -33.40 15.47
CA THR A 75 9.05 -33.86 14.20
C THR A 75 7.69 -33.22 13.96
N GLU A 76 6.89 -33.08 15.03
CA GLU A 76 5.59 -32.41 15.00
C GLU A 76 5.75 -30.90 14.72
N ILE A 77 6.68 -30.23 15.40
CA ILE A 77 7.05 -28.83 15.17
C ILE A 77 7.50 -28.61 13.72
N ASP A 78 8.35 -29.48 13.18
CA ASP A 78 8.79 -29.40 11.79
C ASP A 78 7.62 -29.51 10.81
N THR A 79 6.65 -30.37 11.13
CA THR A 79 5.44 -30.53 10.33
C THR A 79 4.57 -29.28 10.38
N GLU A 80 4.35 -28.71 11.58
CA GLU A 80 3.54 -27.48 11.75
C GLU A 80 4.20 -26.25 11.11
N ILE A 81 5.52 -26.08 11.25
CA ILE A 81 6.26 -25.00 10.56
C ILE A 81 6.08 -25.11 9.05
N LYS A 82 6.18 -26.32 8.47
CA LYS A 82 5.97 -26.53 7.03
C LYS A 82 4.54 -26.19 6.61
N LYS A 83 3.53 -26.61 7.38
CA LYS A 83 2.12 -26.28 7.11
C LYS A 83 1.88 -24.77 7.14
N ILE A 84 2.40 -24.08 8.16
CA ILE A 84 2.27 -22.62 8.30
C ILE A 84 2.97 -21.89 7.15
N ALA A 85 4.16 -22.32 6.76
CA ALA A 85 4.89 -21.74 5.64
C ALA A 85 4.14 -21.91 4.32
N GLU A 86 3.60 -23.11 4.05
CA GLU A 86 2.81 -23.38 2.86
C GLU A 86 1.49 -22.60 2.85
N GLN A 87 0.81 -22.50 3.99
CA GLN A 87 -0.41 -21.71 4.12
C GLN A 87 -0.15 -20.22 3.85
N LYS A 88 0.89 -19.64 4.47
CA LYS A 88 1.30 -18.26 4.21
C LYS A 88 1.64 -18.01 2.75
N ARG A 89 2.33 -18.97 2.10
CA ARG A 89 2.65 -18.89 0.67
C ARG A 89 1.39 -18.90 -0.19
N LYS A 90 0.43 -19.78 0.11
CA LYS A 90 -0.86 -19.84 -0.61
C LYS A 90 -1.66 -18.55 -0.44
N GLU A 91 -1.73 -18.01 0.78
CA GLU A 91 -2.39 -16.74 1.08
C GLU A 91 -1.74 -15.57 0.34
N GLU A 92 -0.40 -15.52 0.31
CA GLU A 92 0.33 -14.49 -0.43
C GLU A 92 0.09 -14.57 -1.93
N ILE A 93 0.11 -15.78 -2.51
CA ILE A 93 -0.18 -16.00 -3.93
C ILE A 93 -1.63 -15.61 -4.25
N ALA A 94 -2.60 -15.99 -3.40
CA ALA A 94 -3.99 -15.63 -3.58
C ALA A 94 -4.18 -14.11 -3.54
N ARG A 95 -3.57 -13.43 -2.55
CA ARG A 95 -3.58 -11.97 -2.42
C ARG A 95 -2.97 -11.28 -3.64
N LYS A 96 -1.81 -11.72 -4.11
CA LYS A 96 -1.16 -11.17 -5.31
C LYS A 96 -2.02 -11.37 -6.56
N LYS A 97 -2.61 -12.56 -6.73
CA LYS A 97 -3.49 -12.86 -7.87
C LYS A 97 -4.78 -12.03 -7.85
N GLU A 98 -5.35 -11.81 -6.67
CA GLU A 98 -6.52 -10.94 -6.51
C GLU A 98 -6.19 -9.48 -6.79
N GLU A 99 -5.04 -9.00 -6.30
CA GLU A 99 -4.53 -7.67 -6.61
C GLU A 99 -4.26 -7.50 -8.10
N GLU A 100 -3.57 -8.44 -8.75
CA GLU A 100 -3.34 -8.46 -10.21
C GLU A 100 -4.65 -8.48 -11.00
N LYS A 101 -5.64 -9.25 -10.57
CA LYS A 101 -6.96 -9.29 -11.21
C LYS A 101 -7.70 -7.96 -11.05
N ARG A 102 -7.63 -7.35 -9.86
CA ARG A 102 -8.19 -6.02 -9.57
C ARG A 102 -7.53 -4.96 -10.46
N LEU A 103 -6.20 -4.98 -10.54
CA LEU A 103 -5.38 -4.11 -11.38
C LEU A 103 -5.66 -4.30 -12.87
N ALA A 104 -5.77 -5.54 -13.34
CA ALA A 104 -6.04 -5.88 -14.73
C ALA A 104 -7.44 -5.44 -15.16
N ASN A 105 -8.45 -5.69 -14.31
CA ASN A 105 -9.81 -5.24 -14.54
C ASN A 105 -9.91 -3.72 -14.61
N ALA A 106 -9.24 -3.01 -13.70
CA ALA A 106 -9.24 -1.55 -13.70
C ALA A 106 -8.42 -0.95 -14.86
N SER A 107 -7.35 -1.63 -15.28
CA SER A 107 -6.51 -1.21 -16.42
C SER A 107 -7.14 -1.45 -17.80
N LYS A 108 -8.17 -2.31 -17.93
CA LYS A 108 -8.73 -2.68 -19.23
C LYS A 108 -9.26 -1.49 -20.03
N ASN A 109 -9.82 -0.51 -19.33
CA ASN A 109 -10.36 0.71 -19.93
C ASN A 109 -9.32 1.84 -20.04
N MET A 110 -8.10 1.62 -19.54
CA MET A 110 -7.05 2.63 -19.55
C MET A 110 -6.16 2.51 -20.80
N ARG A 111 -5.84 3.65 -21.39
CA ARG A 111 -4.68 3.88 -22.27
C ARG A 111 -3.47 4.19 -21.39
N LYS A 112 -2.35 3.53 -21.68
CA LYS A 112 -1.08 3.71 -20.97
C LYS A 112 -0.09 4.46 -21.87
N LYS A 113 0.66 5.42 -21.30
CA LYS A 113 1.77 6.10 -21.97
C LYS A 113 2.94 6.20 -20.99
N TYR A 114 4.06 5.56 -21.30
CA TYR A 114 5.30 5.70 -20.54
C TYR A 114 6.03 6.97 -20.96
N ASP A 115 6.46 7.75 -19.98
CA ASP A 115 7.34 8.91 -20.10
C ASP A 115 8.69 8.48 -19.53
N ASP A 116 9.66 8.23 -20.42
CA ASP A 116 10.99 7.70 -20.09
C ASP A 116 11.87 8.73 -19.39
N MET A 117 11.78 10.00 -19.77
CA MET A 117 12.50 11.10 -19.13
C MET A 117 12.10 11.28 -17.66
N LYS A 118 10.83 11.04 -17.33
CA LYS A 118 10.31 11.18 -15.96
C LYS A 118 10.13 9.85 -15.23
N GLU A 119 10.34 8.72 -15.91
CA GLU A 119 10.05 7.37 -15.43
C GLU A 119 8.63 7.21 -14.86
N ILE A 120 7.64 7.83 -15.53
CA ILE A 120 6.23 7.82 -15.12
C ILE A 120 5.39 7.12 -16.18
N THR A 121 4.57 6.16 -15.76
CA THR A 121 3.49 5.65 -16.61
C THR A 121 2.22 6.46 -16.35
N TRP A 122 1.68 7.07 -17.39
CA TRP A 122 0.40 7.79 -17.36
C TRP A 122 -0.75 6.89 -17.79
N TYR A 123 -1.84 6.92 -17.02
CA TYR A 123 -3.05 6.14 -17.23
C TYR A 123 -4.23 7.09 -17.45
N ARG A 124 -4.88 6.98 -18.61
CA ARG A 124 -6.07 7.76 -19.01
C ARG A 124 -7.15 6.81 -19.46
N ASP A 125 -8.43 7.09 -19.20
CA ASP A 125 -9.49 6.30 -19.86
C ASP A 125 -9.34 6.39 -21.39
N LYS A 126 -9.62 5.29 -22.09
CA LYS A 126 -9.52 5.23 -23.56
C LYS A 126 -10.39 6.28 -24.25
N THR A 127 -11.50 6.68 -23.64
CA THR A 127 -12.42 7.70 -24.16
C THR A 127 -12.03 9.13 -23.79
N SER A 128 -11.05 9.34 -22.89
CA SER A 128 -10.55 10.67 -22.58
C SER A 128 -9.79 11.28 -23.76
N PRO A 129 -9.97 12.59 -24.04
CA PRO A 129 -9.26 13.31 -25.10
C PRO A 129 -7.75 13.05 -25.12
N GLN A 130 -7.19 12.99 -26.32
CA GLN A 130 -5.74 12.86 -26.54
C GLN A 130 -5.05 14.22 -26.70
N TYR A 131 -5.80 15.22 -27.16
CA TYR A 131 -5.32 16.55 -27.50
C TYR A 131 -6.13 17.62 -26.76
N ASN A 132 -5.64 18.85 -26.76
CA ASN A 132 -6.28 19.97 -26.04
C ASN A 132 -7.41 20.64 -26.81
N ASN A 133 -7.46 20.47 -28.12
CA ASN A 133 -8.50 21.00 -29.00
C ASN A 133 -9.85 20.25 -28.92
N TYR A 134 -10.12 19.56 -27.80
CA TYR A 134 -11.39 18.89 -27.52
C TYR A 134 -11.93 19.33 -26.16
N ASN A 135 -13.24 19.44 -26.05
CA ASN A 135 -13.89 19.71 -24.77
C ASN A 135 -13.85 18.46 -23.87
N GLY A 136 -13.49 18.63 -22.59
CA GLY A 136 -13.30 17.51 -21.68
C GLY A 136 -13.38 17.87 -20.21
N PHE A 137 -13.98 16.99 -19.41
CA PHE A 137 -13.82 16.95 -17.96
C PHE A 137 -13.45 15.52 -17.59
N PHE A 138 -12.20 15.28 -17.19
CA PHE A 138 -11.73 13.93 -16.91
C PHE A 138 -10.54 13.91 -15.94
N GLY A 139 -10.42 12.80 -15.22
CA GLY A 139 -9.24 12.49 -14.43
C GLY A 139 -8.22 11.68 -15.23
N TYR A 140 -7.00 11.67 -14.73
CA TYR A 140 -5.97 10.71 -15.12
C TYR A 140 -4.93 10.60 -14.02
N PHE A 141 -4.11 9.56 -13.99
CA PHE A 141 -3.08 9.42 -12.95
C PHE A 141 -1.73 8.99 -13.51
N GLY A 142 -0.69 9.39 -12.81
CA GLY A 142 0.67 8.90 -13.03
C GLY A 142 1.06 7.90 -11.96
N LYS A 143 1.89 6.92 -12.31
CA LYS A 143 2.55 6.03 -11.36
C LYS A 143 4.02 5.90 -11.79
N SER A 144 4.94 6.25 -10.88
CA SER A 144 6.36 5.95 -11.06
C SER A 144 6.65 4.49 -10.67
N ASN A 145 7.82 3.98 -11.04
CA ASN A 145 8.19 2.58 -10.78
C ASN A 145 8.17 2.21 -9.29
N THR A 146 8.50 3.15 -8.41
CA THR A 146 8.64 2.93 -6.97
C THR A 146 7.61 3.69 -6.12
N GLY A 147 6.85 4.60 -6.73
CA GLY A 147 5.95 5.51 -6.02
C GLY A 147 4.49 5.05 -5.95
N SER A 148 3.75 5.68 -5.04
CA SER A 148 2.29 5.61 -5.05
C SER A 148 1.73 6.38 -6.26
N PRO A 149 0.63 5.92 -6.88
CA PRO A 149 -0.03 6.68 -7.92
C PRO A 149 -0.45 8.07 -7.42
N PHE A 150 -0.43 9.07 -8.30
CA PHE A 150 -0.92 10.42 -8.03
C PHE A 150 -1.94 10.84 -9.10
N LEU A 151 -3.07 11.39 -8.65
CA LEU A 151 -4.23 11.70 -9.48
C LEU A 151 -4.17 13.16 -9.97
N ARG A 152 -4.62 13.39 -11.19
CA ARG A 152 -4.72 14.70 -11.83
C ARG A 152 -6.10 14.91 -12.42
N LEU A 153 -6.58 16.14 -12.34
CA LEU A 153 -7.82 16.60 -12.95
C LEU A 153 -7.47 17.42 -14.20
N ARG A 154 -8.13 17.11 -15.31
CA ARG A 154 -8.06 17.89 -16.56
C ARG A 154 -9.43 18.43 -16.90
N ILE A 155 -9.49 19.73 -17.15
CA ILE A 155 -10.66 20.42 -17.71
C ILE A 155 -10.21 21.11 -18.99
N GLN A 156 -10.88 20.86 -20.10
CA GLN A 156 -10.55 21.41 -21.42
C GLN A 156 -11.78 22.09 -22.03
N TYR A 157 -11.57 23.32 -22.48
CA TYR A 157 -12.49 24.10 -23.29
C TYR A 157 -11.86 24.28 -24.66
N ALA A 158 -12.58 23.89 -25.72
CA ALA A 158 -12.17 24.12 -27.10
C ALA A 158 -13.33 24.76 -27.87
N ALA A 159 -13.03 25.85 -28.56
CA ALA A 159 -14.02 26.69 -29.23
C ALA A 159 -13.35 27.56 -30.32
N ASP A 160 -14.15 28.43 -30.95
CA ASP A 160 -13.67 29.39 -31.94
C ASP A 160 -13.28 30.74 -31.29
N ASP A 161 -13.91 31.07 -30.15
CA ASP A 161 -13.68 32.33 -29.42
C ASP A 161 -13.07 32.08 -28.04
N TRP A 162 -12.10 32.93 -27.68
CA TRP A 162 -11.50 32.93 -26.35
C TRP A 162 -12.49 33.38 -25.28
N LEU A 163 -12.45 32.70 -24.13
CA LEU A 163 -13.06 33.19 -22.90
C LEU A 163 -12.03 33.88 -22.01
N PHE A 164 -10.76 33.44 -22.05
CA PHE A 164 -9.76 33.72 -21.02
C PHE A 164 -10.30 33.31 -19.66
N ILE A 165 -10.50 32.01 -19.50
CA ILE A 165 -11.18 31.39 -18.36
C ILE A 165 -10.44 31.74 -17.07
N GLU A 166 -11.20 32.21 -16.09
CA GLU A 166 -10.72 32.52 -14.74
C GLU A 166 -11.23 31.50 -13.72
N LYS A 167 -12.41 30.90 -13.98
CA LYS A 167 -13.06 29.97 -13.06
C LYS A 167 -14.02 29.02 -13.78
N TYR A 168 -14.18 27.83 -13.19
CA TYR A 168 -15.16 26.84 -13.56
C TYR A 168 -16.24 26.73 -12.47
N VAL A 169 -17.51 26.82 -12.86
CA VAL A 169 -18.66 26.54 -11.98
C VAL A 169 -19.32 25.25 -12.43
N ILE A 170 -19.33 24.24 -11.56
CA ILE A 170 -19.82 22.90 -11.87
C ILE A 170 -21.09 22.66 -11.06
N LYS A 171 -22.21 22.38 -11.75
CA LYS A 171 -23.48 22.07 -11.10
C LYS A 171 -23.80 20.59 -11.27
N VAL A 172 -23.89 19.88 -10.15
CA VAL A 172 -24.18 18.44 -10.06
C VAL A 172 -25.48 18.29 -9.26
N ASP A 173 -26.56 17.85 -9.91
CA ASP A 173 -27.84 17.56 -9.24
C ASP A 173 -28.36 18.69 -8.32
N GLY A 174 -28.11 19.94 -8.72
CA GLY A 174 -28.51 21.13 -7.96
C GLY A 174 -27.42 21.73 -7.06
N ILE A 175 -26.40 20.95 -6.71
CA ILE A 175 -25.24 21.39 -5.90
C ILE A 175 -24.21 22.06 -6.78
N THR A 176 -23.67 23.19 -6.34
CA THR A 176 -22.66 23.96 -7.06
C THR A 176 -21.28 23.79 -6.43
N TYR A 177 -20.29 23.55 -7.29
CA TYR A 177 -18.87 23.48 -6.97
C TYR A 177 -18.10 24.48 -7.82
N GLU A 178 -16.95 24.92 -7.32
CA GLU A 178 -16.12 25.92 -8.01
C GLU A 178 -14.65 25.52 -8.02
N ILE A 179 -14.02 25.66 -9.18
CA ILE A 179 -12.58 25.48 -9.37
C ILE A 179 -12.07 26.77 -10.00
N GLU A 180 -11.10 27.40 -9.36
CA GLU A 180 -10.39 28.59 -9.80
C GLU A 180 -8.90 28.32 -9.70
N GLU A 181 -8.08 29.15 -10.35
CA GLU A 181 -6.62 29.04 -10.29
C GLU A 181 -6.10 29.07 -8.84
N GLU A 182 -5.19 28.16 -8.51
CA GLU A 182 -4.41 28.27 -7.26
C GLU A 182 -3.22 29.19 -7.43
N LYS A 183 -2.75 29.37 -8.66
CA LYS A 183 -1.61 30.20 -9.04
C LYS A 183 -1.91 30.86 -10.38
N TYR A 184 -1.49 32.10 -10.52
CA TYR A 184 -1.66 32.83 -11.78
C TYR A 184 -1.09 32.05 -12.97
N GLY A 185 -1.90 31.88 -14.01
CA GLY A 185 -1.51 31.22 -15.26
C GLY A 185 -1.54 29.69 -15.19
N GLU A 186 -2.30 29.12 -14.26
CA GLU A 186 -2.53 27.68 -14.19
C GLU A 186 -3.50 27.19 -15.27
N ILE A 187 -4.43 28.05 -15.68
CA ILE A 187 -5.26 27.84 -16.86
C ILE A 187 -4.45 28.26 -18.07
N GLU A 188 -4.01 27.26 -18.83
CA GLU A 188 -3.20 27.45 -20.02
C GLU A 188 -4.08 27.69 -21.25
N THR A 189 -3.53 28.38 -22.24
CA THR A 189 -4.22 28.78 -23.46
C THR A 189 -3.35 28.52 -24.68
N ASP A 190 -3.89 27.95 -25.75
CA ASP A 190 -3.19 27.79 -27.03
C ASP A 190 -4.21 27.70 -28.20
N ASN A 191 -3.74 27.83 -29.44
CA ASN A 191 -4.59 27.91 -30.63
C ASN A 191 -3.93 27.30 -31.87
N GLY A 192 -4.74 26.98 -32.88
CA GLY A 192 -4.25 26.43 -34.13
C GLY A 192 -5.37 26.00 -35.06
N TYR A 193 -5.09 26.01 -36.37
CA TYR A 193 -6.04 25.64 -37.43
C TYR A 193 -7.40 26.33 -37.33
N GLY A 194 -7.42 27.58 -36.85
CA GLY A 194 -8.64 28.39 -36.71
C GLY A 194 -9.45 28.16 -35.43
N GLY A 195 -8.99 27.33 -34.49
CA GLY A 195 -9.63 27.11 -33.20
C GLY A 195 -8.73 27.47 -32.01
N ILE A 196 -9.33 27.61 -30.85
CA ILE A 196 -8.66 27.91 -29.58
C ILE A 196 -8.93 26.80 -28.57
N TRP A 197 -8.04 26.68 -27.58
CA TRP A 197 -8.28 25.82 -26.44
C TRP A 197 -7.66 26.37 -25.15
N GLU A 198 -8.41 26.19 -24.07
CA GLU A 198 -8.09 26.65 -22.72
C GLU A 198 -8.23 25.47 -21.77
N TRP A 199 -7.23 25.20 -20.93
CA TRP A 199 -7.27 24.03 -20.06
C TRP A 199 -6.65 24.23 -18.70
N LEU A 200 -7.22 23.53 -17.72
CA LEU A 200 -6.63 23.31 -16.40
C LEU A 200 -6.05 21.90 -16.33
N ASP A 201 -4.86 21.76 -15.76
CA ASP A 201 -4.29 20.46 -15.39
C ASP A 201 -3.62 20.51 -14.02
N ARG A 202 -4.34 20.02 -13.00
CA ARG A 202 -3.92 20.12 -11.61
C ARG A 202 -3.77 18.77 -10.95
N ALA A 203 -2.86 18.69 -9.98
CA ALA A 203 -2.86 17.61 -9.00
C ALA A 203 -4.17 17.64 -8.18
N VAL A 204 -4.73 16.47 -7.89
CA VAL A 204 -6.01 16.40 -7.17
C VAL A 204 -5.79 16.53 -5.66
N SER A 205 -6.34 17.59 -5.06
CA SER A 205 -6.49 17.70 -3.60
C SER A 205 -7.81 17.05 -3.14
N LYS A 206 -8.11 17.13 -1.84
CA LYS A 206 -9.40 16.69 -1.30
C LYS A 206 -10.58 17.40 -1.99
N LYS A 207 -10.45 18.69 -2.28
CA LYS A 207 -11.50 19.49 -2.95
C LYS A 207 -11.78 18.97 -4.36
N GLU A 208 -10.77 18.84 -5.21
CA GLU A 208 -10.96 18.34 -6.58
C GLU A 208 -11.50 16.91 -6.57
N LEU A 209 -11.09 16.10 -5.59
CA LEU A 209 -11.56 14.73 -5.49
C LEU A 209 -13.05 14.63 -5.15
N GLU A 210 -13.54 15.46 -4.22
CA GLU A 210 -14.96 15.57 -3.91
C GLU A 210 -15.76 15.97 -5.16
N ILE A 211 -15.27 16.95 -5.92
CA ILE A 211 -15.89 17.40 -7.17
C ILE A 211 -15.88 16.26 -8.21
N MET A 212 -14.75 15.57 -8.38
CA MET A 212 -14.65 14.44 -9.31
C MET A 212 -15.63 13.32 -8.95
N LYS A 213 -15.74 12.97 -7.67
CA LYS A 213 -16.71 11.97 -7.20
C LYS A 213 -18.16 12.41 -7.41
N ALA A 214 -18.47 13.68 -7.17
CA ALA A 214 -19.80 14.24 -7.43
C ALA A 214 -20.14 14.17 -8.93
N VAL A 215 -19.24 14.64 -9.80
CA VAL A 215 -19.44 14.60 -11.26
C VAL A 215 -19.59 13.17 -11.78
N ALA A 216 -18.75 12.25 -11.29
CA ALA A 216 -18.76 10.84 -11.69
C ALA A 216 -20.11 10.15 -11.43
N ASN A 217 -20.76 10.49 -10.33
CA ASN A 217 -22.00 9.86 -9.86
C ASN A 217 -23.27 10.67 -10.15
N GLY A 218 -23.13 11.95 -10.48
CA GLY A 218 -24.26 12.86 -10.70
C GLY A 218 -25.13 12.48 -11.88
N LYS A 219 -26.45 12.72 -11.76
CA LYS A 219 -27.41 12.46 -12.84
C LYS A 219 -27.35 13.57 -13.88
N SER A 220 -27.56 14.81 -13.45
CA SER A 220 -27.51 16.03 -14.27
C SER A 220 -26.28 16.84 -13.91
N VAL A 221 -25.35 16.97 -14.87
CA VAL A 221 -24.06 17.62 -14.64
C VAL A 221 -23.77 18.63 -15.74
N LYS A 222 -23.55 19.88 -15.34
CA LYS A 222 -23.15 20.98 -16.23
C LYS A 222 -21.92 21.67 -15.69
N ILE A 223 -21.11 22.21 -16.58
CA ILE A 223 -19.98 23.07 -16.28
C ILE A 223 -20.15 24.38 -17.02
N ARG A 224 -19.97 25.49 -16.30
CA ARG A 224 -19.87 26.84 -16.83
C ARG A 224 -18.41 27.27 -16.78
N PHE A 225 -17.87 27.60 -17.94
CA PHE A 225 -16.57 28.22 -18.12
C PHE A 225 -16.77 29.73 -18.00
N ILE A 226 -16.27 30.35 -16.93
CA ILE A 226 -16.35 31.80 -16.72
C ILE A 226 -15.00 32.39 -17.12
N GLY A 227 -15.01 33.25 -18.14
CA GLY A 227 -13.85 34.04 -18.52
C GLY A 227 -14.03 35.52 -18.25
N LYS A 228 -13.08 36.33 -18.72
CA LYS A 228 -12.98 37.77 -18.42
C LYS A 228 -14.24 38.58 -18.74
N GLN A 229 -14.92 38.26 -19.84
CA GLN A 229 -16.09 39.03 -20.33
C GLN A 229 -17.32 38.16 -20.55
N TYR A 230 -17.12 36.88 -20.89
CA TYR A 230 -18.18 35.97 -21.31
C TYR A 230 -18.08 34.64 -20.59
N TYR A 231 -19.15 33.85 -20.71
CA TYR A 231 -19.18 32.48 -20.22
C TYR A 231 -19.72 31.53 -21.28
N LYS A 232 -19.40 30.24 -21.15
CA LYS A 232 -20.06 29.17 -21.88
C LYS A 232 -20.44 28.01 -20.98
N ASP A 233 -21.61 27.44 -21.26
CA ASP A 233 -22.10 26.25 -20.59
C ASP A 233 -21.87 25.01 -21.46
N LYS A 234 -21.44 23.92 -20.84
CA LYS A 234 -21.38 22.59 -21.45
C LYS A 234 -21.98 21.56 -20.51
N THR A 235 -22.47 20.47 -21.10
CA THR A 235 -22.93 19.30 -20.34
C THR A 235 -21.76 18.32 -20.19
N ILE A 236 -21.52 17.82 -18.97
CA ILE A 236 -20.59 16.72 -18.75
C ILE A 236 -21.34 15.42 -19.04
N ASN A 237 -21.04 14.82 -20.19
CA ASN A 237 -21.82 13.71 -20.74
C ASN A 237 -21.55 12.37 -20.04
N SER A 238 -22.37 11.36 -20.32
CA SER A 238 -22.27 10.03 -19.72
C SER A 238 -20.93 9.33 -19.99
N THR A 239 -20.30 9.59 -21.13
CA THR A 239 -18.97 9.06 -21.46
C THR A 239 -17.90 9.67 -20.58
N GLN A 240 -17.88 10.98 -20.39
CA GLN A 240 -16.96 11.67 -19.47
C GLN A 240 -17.16 11.20 -18.02
N LYS A 241 -18.42 11.06 -17.55
CA LYS A 241 -18.72 10.55 -16.21
C LYS A 241 -18.26 9.10 -16.01
N ARG A 242 -18.42 8.24 -17.02
CA ARG A 242 -17.92 6.86 -16.97
C ARG A 242 -16.39 6.80 -17.00
N ALA A 243 -15.75 7.61 -17.85
CA ALA A 243 -14.29 7.72 -17.90
C ALA A 243 -13.72 8.14 -16.54
N LEU A 244 -14.36 9.11 -15.89
CA LEU A 244 -13.97 9.57 -14.57
C LEU A 244 -14.08 8.47 -13.52
N ARG A 245 -15.18 7.69 -13.51
CA ARG A 245 -15.33 6.50 -12.63
C ARG A 245 -14.23 5.48 -12.88
N ASN A 246 -14.01 5.10 -14.14
CA ASN A 246 -12.99 4.12 -14.50
C ASN A 246 -11.59 4.55 -14.02
N VAL A 247 -11.27 5.85 -14.10
CA VAL A 247 -10.00 6.40 -13.64
C VAL A 247 -9.90 6.35 -12.12
N LEU A 248 -10.95 6.74 -11.38
CA LEU A 248 -10.97 6.68 -9.92
C LEU A 248 -10.82 5.23 -9.43
N ASP A 249 -11.56 4.29 -10.01
CA ASP A 249 -11.48 2.87 -9.69
C ASP A 249 -10.08 2.31 -9.98
N ALA A 250 -9.48 2.68 -11.10
CA ALA A 250 -8.13 2.27 -11.47
C ALA A 250 -7.06 2.88 -10.58
N PHE A 251 -7.21 4.15 -10.20
CA PHE A 251 -6.32 4.83 -9.27
C PHE A 251 -6.28 4.10 -7.91
N GLU A 252 -7.44 3.80 -7.34
CA GLU A 252 -7.56 3.06 -6.08
C GLU A 252 -7.00 1.63 -6.21
N ALA A 253 -7.36 0.92 -7.29
CA ALA A 253 -6.87 -0.44 -7.55
C ALA A 253 -5.34 -0.51 -7.62
N MET A 254 -4.69 0.56 -8.12
CA MET A 254 -3.23 0.71 -8.27
C MET A 254 -2.50 1.19 -7.02
N GLY A 255 -3.19 1.26 -5.88
CA GLY A 255 -2.65 1.67 -4.59
C GLY A 255 -2.67 3.18 -4.36
N GLY A 256 -3.40 3.93 -5.19
CA GLY A 256 -3.66 5.35 -4.95
C GLY A 256 -4.47 5.52 -3.67
N LYS A 257 -4.00 6.38 -2.76
CA LYS A 257 -4.71 6.69 -1.53
C LYS A 257 -5.52 7.97 -1.71
N ILE A 258 -6.80 7.87 -1.41
CA ILE A 258 -7.70 8.99 -1.24
C ILE A 258 -7.65 9.34 0.25
N TYR A 259 -6.93 10.39 0.62
CA TYR A 259 -6.97 10.88 2.00
C TYR A 259 -8.34 11.53 2.24
N TYR A 260 -9.08 10.98 3.20
CA TYR A 260 -10.38 11.47 3.67
C TYR A 260 -10.19 12.56 4.73
#